data_AF-A0A1Z8AIH7-F1
#
_entry.id   AF-A0A1Z8AIH7-F1
#
_cell.length_a   1.000
_cell.length_b   1.000
_cell.length_c   1.000
_cell.angle_alpha   90.00
_cell.angle_beta   90.00
_cell.angle_gamma   90.00
#
_symmetry.space_group_name_H-M   'P 1'
#
loop_
_entity.id
_entity.type
_entity.pdbx_description
1 polymer ?
#
loop_
_entity_poly.entity_id
_entity_poly.type
_entity_poly.pdbx_seq_one_letter_code
_entity_poly.pdbx_strand_id
1 'polypeptide(L)'
;MITSYRNEVWKIIEFDDKISDNEKFKISNYGRIINLKTDKEFLVKKYYINGYQNLPLKQKKNGKQTSRYVHKLVAEHFLEKNDGVCVIHLNYDKTDNRVENLKWATKREKELHQFNNPTWEAVVKKRGEKIGKLTKGKVKIIKRQLQNKNNRLSMIAKRFGVSDMQIHRIKTGENWSSVEI
;
A
#
# COMPACT_ATOMS: atom_id res chain seq x y z
N MET A 1 19.29 -4.36 -29.53
CA MET A 1 20.22 -4.06 -28.42
C MET A 1 19.47 -3.30 -27.34
N ILE A 2 19.69 -3.62 -26.06
CA ILE A 2 19.07 -2.89 -24.94
C ILE A 2 19.79 -1.54 -24.81
N THR A 3 19.07 -0.44 -25.02
CA THR A 3 19.64 0.89 -24.84
C THR A 3 19.83 1.19 -23.35
N SER A 4 21.04 1.60 -22.99
CA SER A 4 21.39 2.00 -21.63
C SER A 4 21.09 3.48 -21.43
N TYR A 5 20.58 3.83 -20.24
CA TYR A 5 20.45 5.23 -19.85
C TYR A 5 21.79 5.83 -19.41
N ARG A 6 21.85 7.16 -19.33
CA ARG A 6 23.04 7.87 -18.86
C ARG A 6 23.34 7.43 -17.42
N ASN A 7 24.59 7.04 -17.13
CA ASN A 7 25.02 6.55 -15.82
C ASN A 7 24.20 5.35 -15.31
N GLU A 8 23.63 4.55 -16.22
CA GLU A 8 22.97 3.31 -15.84
C GLU A 8 23.99 2.25 -15.48
N VAL A 9 23.92 1.77 -14.24
CA VAL A 9 24.79 0.72 -13.72
C VAL A 9 23.94 -0.53 -13.48
N TRP A 10 24.42 -1.67 -13.95
CA TRP A 10 23.77 -2.97 -13.78
C TRP A 10 24.51 -3.83 -12.77
N LYS A 11 23.77 -4.47 -11.87
CA LYS A 11 24.29 -5.47 -10.93
C LYS A 11 23.53 -6.79 -11.10
N ILE A 12 24.22 -7.92 -10.93
CA ILE A 12 23.56 -9.24 -10.87
C ILE A 12 22.76 -9.29 -9.57
N ILE A 13 21.54 -9.85 -9.64
CA ILE A 13 20.71 -10.02 -8.46
C ILE A 13 21.13 -11.29 -7.73
N GLU A 14 21.59 -11.13 -6.49
CA GLU A 14 21.83 -12.25 -5.59
C GLU A 14 20.55 -12.49 -4.76
N PHE A 15 19.91 -13.64 -5.00
CA PHE A 15 18.71 -14.01 -4.27
C PHE A 15 19.03 -14.83 -3.02
N ASP A 16 18.10 -14.83 -2.06
CA ASP A 16 18.14 -15.74 -0.92
C ASP A 16 18.07 -17.22 -1.33
N ASP A 17 18.56 -18.11 -0.47
CA ASP A 17 18.61 -19.57 -0.69
C ASP A 17 17.25 -20.24 -0.94
N LYS A 18 16.14 -19.49 -0.78
CA LYS A 18 14.79 -20.00 -1.04
C LYS A 18 14.38 -19.85 -2.50
N ILE A 19 15.09 -19.05 -3.29
CA ILE A 19 14.85 -18.86 -4.72
C ILE A 19 15.61 -19.92 -5.52
N SER A 20 15.02 -20.37 -6.63
CA SER A 20 15.64 -21.37 -7.50
C SER A 20 16.92 -20.84 -8.14
N ASP A 21 17.97 -21.67 -8.19
CA ASP A 21 19.28 -21.33 -8.76
C ASP A 21 19.21 -20.98 -10.27
N ASN A 22 18.12 -21.37 -10.94
CA ASN A 22 17.84 -21.04 -12.34
C ASN A 22 17.31 -19.61 -12.52
N GLU A 23 16.99 -18.90 -11.43
CA GLU A 23 16.47 -17.53 -11.47
C GLU A 23 17.62 -16.52 -11.54
N LYS A 24 18.15 -16.28 -12.74
CA LYS A 24 19.25 -15.33 -12.98
C LYS A 24 18.72 -14.03 -13.60
N PHE A 25 19.01 -12.90 -12.96
CA PHE A 25 18.60 -11.57 -13.40
C PHE A 25 19.68 -10.52 -13.11
N LYS A 26 19.65 -9.42 -13.85
CA LYS A 26 20.38 -8.18 -13.52
C LYS A 26 19.37 -7.07 -13.21
N ILE A 27 19.72 -6.19 -12.29
CA ILE A 27 18.96 -4.99 -11.92
C ILE A 27 19.79 -3.73 -12.11
N SER A 28 19.19 -2.67 -12.62
CA SER A 28 19.86 -1.37 -12.76
C SER A 28 19.52 -0.41 -11.63
N ASN A 29 20.37 0.61 -11.45
CA ASN A 29 20.10 1.74 -10.55
C ASN A 29 18.85 2.55 -10.94
N TYR A 30 18.29 2.34 -12.13
CA TYR A 30 16.99 2.87 -12.58
C TYR A 30 15.81 1.95 -12.25
N GLY A 31 16.06 0.79 -11.63
CA GLY A 31 15.03 -0.22 -11.34
C GLY A 31 14.55 -0.99 -12.57
N ARG A 32 15.34 -1.02 -13.66
CA ARG A 32 15.10 -1.91 -14.80
C ARG A 32 15.68 -3.28 -14.49
N ILE A 33 15.06 -4.33 -15.04
CA ILE A 33 15.47 -5.72 -14.80
C ILE A 33 15.66 -6.42 -16.14
N ILE A 34 16.77 -7.15 -16.27
CA ILE A 34 17.08 -8.00 -17.40
C ILE A 34 17.02 -9.47 -16.96
N ASN A 35 16.36 -10.29 -17.78
CA ASN A 35 16.32 -11.73 -17.61
C ASN A 35 17.56 -12.39 -18.22
N LEU A 36 18.22 -13.26 -17.45
CA LEU A 36 19.43 -14.01 -17.84
C LEU A 36 19.23 -15.53 -17.77
N LYS A 37 17.99 -16.01 -17.70
CA LYS A 37 17.69 -17.44 -17.60
C LYS A 37 17.95 -18.19 -18.91
N THR A 38 17.88 -17.48 -20.01
CA THR A 38 18.07 -17.95 -21.38
C THR A 38 19.27 -17.24 -21.98
N ASP A 39 19.87 -17.80 -23.03
CA ASP A 39 21.00 -17.17 -23.75
C ASP A 39 20.67 -15.77 -24.32
N LYS A 40 19.38 -15.48 -24.52
CA LYS A 40 18.91 -14.15 -24.93
C LYS A 40 18.61 -13.29 -23.72
N GLU A 41 19.34 -12.19 -23.57
CA GLU A 41 19.04 -11.16 -22.57
C GLU A 41 17.88 -10.27 -23.04
N PHE A 42 16.87 -10.08 -22.19
CA PHE A 42 15.74 -9.17 -22.49
C PHE A 42 15.21 -8.48 -21.24
N LEU A 43 14.59 -7.32 -21.42
CA LEU A 43 13.93 -6.59 -20.34
C LEU A 43 12.71 -7.34 -19.82
N VAL A 44 12.64 -7.52 -18.51
CA VAL A 44 11.50 -8.15 -17.85
C VAL A 44 10.28 -7.25 -17.93
N LYS A 45 9.13 -7.85 -18.26
CA LYS A 45 7.83 -7.16 -18.21
C LYS A 45 7.54 -6.69 -16.78
N LYS A 46 7.03 -5.46 -16.63
CA LYS A 46 6.68 -4.92 -15.32
C LYS A 46 5.37 -5.53 -14.82
N TYR A 47 5.39 -6.07 -13.61
CA TYR A 47 4.22 -6.54 -12.87
C TYR A 47 4.06 -5.74 -11.59
N TYR A 48 2.83 -5.63 -11.07
CA TYR A 48 2.55 -4.83 -9.87
C TYR A 48 1.72 -5.60 -8.83
N ILE A 49 2.09 -5.46 -7.56
CA ILE A 49 1.33 -5.95 -6.40
C ILE A 49 1.15 -4.76 -5.45
N ASN A 50 -0.10 -4.43 -5.09
CA ASN A 50 -0.42 -3.29 -4.21
C ASN A 50 0.17 -1.95 -4.69
N GLY A 51 0.32 -1.79 -6.00
CA GLY A 51 0.91 -0.63 -6.66
C GLY A 51 2.44 -0.62 -6.72
N TYR A 52 3.13 -1.60 -6.12
CA TYR A 52 4.59 -1.72 -6.20
C TYR A 52 5.00 -2.66 -7.33
N GLN A 53 6.02 -2.28 -8.09
CA GLN A 53 6.59 -3.17 -9.09
C GLN A 53 7.20 -4.42 -8.40
N ASN A 54 6.91 -5.59 -8.93
CA ASN A 54 7.42 -6.86 -8.44
C ASN A 54 8.05 -7.70 -9.56
N LEU A 55 8.96 -8.57 -9.16
CA LEU A 55 9.60 -9.59 -10.00
C LEU A 55 9.07 -10.96 -9.57
N PRO A 56 8.27 -11.64 -10.41
CA PRO A 56 7.87 -13.02 -10.19
C PRO A 56 9.06 -13.98 -10.32
N LEU A 57 9.19 -14.91 -9.37
CA LEU A 57 10.27 -15.88 -9.25
C LEU A 57 9.72 -17.25 -8.88
N LYS A 58 10.54 -18.30 -9.01
CA LYS A 58 10.23 -19.65 -8.54
C LYS A 58 11.02 -20.00 -7.27
N GLN A 59 10.34 -20.64 -6.32
CA GLN A 59 10.98 -21.16 -5.11
C GLN A 59 11.76 -22.43 -5.39
N LYS A 60 12.91 -22.60 -4.72
CA LYS A 60 13.75 -23.80 -4.80
C LYS A 60 13.06 -25.04 -4.23
N LYS A 61 12.38 -24.88 -3.09
CA LYS A 61 11.80 -26.01 -2.31
C LYS A 61 10.73 -26.81 -3.05
N ASN A 62 9.85 -26.15 -3.79
CA ASN A 62 8.65 -26.78 -4.38
C ASN A 62 8.26 -26.22 -5.74
N GLY A 63 9.08 -25.34 -6.33
CA GLY A 63 8.78 -24.71 -7.61
C GLY A 63 7.61 -23.72 -7.61
N LYS A 64 6.97 -23.45 -6.47
CA LYS A 64 5.85 -22.49 -6.39
C LYS A 64 6.32 -21.08 -6.72
N GLN A 65 5.40 -20.30 -7.28
CA GLN A 65 5.66 -18.90 -7.57
C GLN A 65 5.77 -18.07 -6.29
N THR A 66 6.73 -17.16 -6.27
CA THR A 66 6.91 -16.13 -5.26
C THR A 66 7.25 -14.83 -5.97
N SER A 67 7.31 -13.71 -5.25
CA SER A 67 7.69 -12.44 -5.84
C SER A 67 8.61 -11.67 -4.91
N ARG A 68 9.50 -10.87 -5.50
CA ARG A 68 10.31 -9.88 -4.78
C ARG A 68 9.97 -8.49 -5.30
N TYR A 69 9.95 -7.51 -4.40
CA TYR A 69 9.64 -6.14 -4.78
C TYR A 69 10.87 -5.48 -5.40
N VAL A 70 10.69 -4.79 -6.53
CA VAL A 70 11.80 -4.22 -7.29
C VAL A 70 12.51 -3.13 -6.49
N HIS A 71 11.77 -2.22 -5.83
CA HIS A 71 12.39 -1.19 -4.99
C HIS A 71 13.29 -1.75 -3.88
N LYS A 72 12.95 -2.91 -3.31
CA LYS A 72 13.79 -3.56 -2.30
C LYS A 72 15.07 -4.11 -2.93
N LEU A 73 14.94 -4.80 -4.05
CA LEU A 73 16.09 -5.33 -4.79
C LEU A 73 17.03 -4.18 -5.20
N VAL A 74 16.51 -3.04 -5.69
CA VAL A 74 17.34 -1.86 -6.00
C VAL A 74 18.08 -1.37 -4.75
N ALA A 75 17.37 -1.17 -3.65
CA ALA A 75 17.96 -0.68 -2.41
C ALA A 75 19.02 -1.64 -1.84
N GLU A 76 18.78 -2.96 -1.88
CA GLU A 76 19.71 -3.99 -1.42
C GLU A 76 21.01 -4.00 -2.24
N HIS A 77 20.96 -3.68 -3.53
CA HIS A 77 22.13 -3.76 -4.41
C HIS A 77 22.86 -2.42 -4.57
N PHE A 78 22.20 -1.28 -4.36
CA PHE A 78 22.77 0.03 -4.67
C PHE A 78 22.79 1.01 -3.50
N LEU A 79 22.09 0.75 -2.39
CA LEU A 79 22.10 1.61 -1.22
C LEU A 79 22.79 0.91 -0.06
N GLU A 80 23.63 1.65 0.67
CA GLU A 80 24.17 1.18 1.93
C GLU A 80 23.04 1.04 2.95
N LYS A 81 23.00 -0.12 3.61
CA LYS A 81 21.98 -0.43 4.59
C LYS A 81 22.40 0.08 5.96
N ASN A 82 21.73 1.14 6.40
CA ASN A 82 21.80 1.65 7.78
C ASN A 82 20.86 0.85 8.71
N ASP A 83 20.47 1.41 9.86
CA ASP A 83 19.49 0.84 10.81
C ASP A 83 18.06 0.68 10.24
N GLY A 84 17.88 0.92 8.94
CA GLY A 84 16.62 0.80 8.25
C GLY A 84 16.15 -0.65 8.10
N VAL A 85 14.87 -0.86 8.39
CA VAL A 85 14.20 -2.16 8.24
C VAL A 85 13.27 -2.21 7.03
N CYS A 86 12.99 -1.06 6.42
CA CYS A 86 12.14 -0.94 5.25
C CYS A 86 12.70 0.05 4.24
N VAL A 87 12.25 -0.05 2.99
CA VAL A 87 12.62 0.87 1.92
C VAL A 87 11.41 1.72 1.59
N ILE A 88 11.61 3.03 1.51
CA ILE A 88 10.58 4.00 1.17
C ILE A 88 10.90 4.72 -0.15
N HIS A 89 9.85 5.13 -0.86
CA HIS A 89 9.92 6.02 -2.02
C HIS A 89 9.78 7.47 -1.56
N LEU A 90 10.81 8.29 -1.77
CA LEU A 90 10.87 9.68 -1.29
C LEU A 90 9.78 10.55 -1.93
N ASN A 91 9.49 10.34 -3.22
CA ASN A 91 8.45 11.07 -3.96
C ASN A 91 7.03 10.48 -3.84
N TYR A 92 6.83 9.44 -3.03
CA TYR A 92 5.57 8.70 -2.88
C TYR A 92 5.07 7.93 -4.13
N ASP A 93 5.79 7.97 -5.25
CA ASP A 93 5.51 7.16 -6.43
C ASP A 93 6.18 5.79 -6.31
N LYS A 94 5.34 4.77 -6.10
CA LYS A 94 5.75 3.36 -5.94
C LYS A 94 6.32 2.73 -7.22
N THR A 95 6.15 3.39 -8.36
CA THR A 95 6.62 2.92 -9.67
C THR A 95 8.00 3.48 -10.01
N ASP A 96 8.41 4.56 -9.36
CA ASP A 96 9.73 5.18 -9.52
C ASP A 96 10.78 4.47 -8.66
N ASN A 97 11.36 3.41 -9.21
CA ASN A 97 12.36 2.58 -8.53
C ASN A 97 13.81 3.04 -8.76
N ARG A 98 14.04 4.30 -9.16
CA ARG A 98 15.39 4.86 -9.27
C ARG A 98 16.04 4.95 -7.90
N VAL A 99 17.33 4.68 -7.82
CA VAL A 99 18.06 4.66 -6.54
C VAL A 99 17.94 5.98 -5.78
N GLU A 100 17.97 7.10 -6.48
CA GLU A 100 17.86 8.45 -5.93
C GLU A 100 16.52 8.72 -5.24
N ASN A 101 15.48 7.95 -5.60
CA ASN A 101 14.15 8.04 -5.02
C ASN A 101 13.93 7.05 -3.86
N LEU A 102 14.92 6.20 -3.55
CA LEU A 102 14.79 5.14 -2.55
C LEU A 102 15.65 5.45 -1.34
N LYS A 103 15.13 5.13 -0.15
CA LYS A 103 15.87 5.26 1.11
C LYS A 103 15.54 4.11 2.06
N TRP A 104 16.57 3.56 2.73
CA TRP A 104 16.39 2.71 3.91
C TRP A 104 15.88 3.55 5.09
N ALA A 105 14.76 3.13 5.67
CA ALA A 105 14.08 3.82 6.75
C ALA A 105 13.74 2.87 7.90
N THR A 106 13.76 3.42 9.11
CA THR A 106 13.19 2.80 10.30
C THR A 106 11.66 2.76 10.22
N LYS A 107 11.00 2.00 11.10
CA LYS A 107 9.53 1.99 11.19
C LYS A 107 8.97 3.39 11.45
N ARG A 108 9.62 4.13 12.36
CA ARG A 108 9.23 5.49 12.74
C ARG A 108 9.35 6.48 11.58
N GLU A 109 10.47 6.46 10.86
CA GLU A 109 10.65 7.30 9.66
C GLU A 109 9.62 6.99 8.58
N LYS A 110 9.33 5.71 8.34
CA LYS A 110 8.30 5.31 7.37
C LYS A 110 6.92 5.85 7.75
N GLU A 111 6.54 5.79 9.03
CA GLU A 111 5.26 6.33 9.52
C GLU A 111 5.19 7.84 9.32
N LEU A 112 6.24 8.57 9.75
CA LEU A 112 6.34 10.01 9.53
C LEU A 112 6.23 10.36 8.05
N HIS A 113 6.98 9.64 7.20
CA HIS A 113 6.91 9.79 5.76
C HIS A 113 5.49 9.60 5.24
N GLN A 114 4.78 8.58 5.71
CA GLN A 114 3.40 8.31 5.32
C GLN A 114 2.44 9.45 5.72
N PHE A 115 2.61 10.03 6.91
CA PHE A 115 1.79 11.17 7.36
C PHE A 115 2.05 12.43 6.53
N ASN A 116 3.29 12.63 6.10
CA ASN A 116 3.70 13.75 5.24
C ASN A 116 3.30 13.57 3.77
N ASN A 117 2.67 12.45 3.40
CA ASN A 117 2.22 12.24 2.04
C ASN A 117 1.20 13.34 1.65
N PRO A 118 1.38 14.06 0.53
CA PRO A 118 0.46 15.11 0.10
C PRO A 118 -0.99 14.66 -0.06
N THR A 119 -1.20 13.36 -0.31
CA THR A 119 -2.54 12.76 -0.47
C THR A 119 -3.10 12.17 0.82
N TRP A 120 -2.38 12.28 1.95
CA TRP A 120 -2.74 11.66 3.22
C TRP A 120 -4.13 12.08 3.70
N GLU A 121 -4.46 13.38 3.64
CA GLU A 121 -5.77 13.89 4.05
C GLU A 121 -6.92 13.27 3.27
N ALA A 122 -6.77 13.14 1.95
CA ALA A 122 -7.77 12.51 1.09
C ALA A 122 -7.92 11.01 1.41
N VAL A 123 -6.83 10.33 1.74
CA VAL A 123 -6.84 8.92 2.17
C VAL A 123 -7.56 8.76 3.50
N VAL A 124 -7.27 9.63 4.49
CA VAL A 124 -7.92 9.62 5.80
C VAL A 124 -9.41 9.90 5.67
N LYS A 125 -9.80 10.88 4.86
CA LYS A 125 -11.20 11.20 4.59
C LYS A 125 -11.96 9.99 4.02
N LYS A 126 -11.42 9.34 2.99
CA LYS A 126 -12.01 8.14 2.39
C LYS A 126 -12.08 6.95 3.36
N ARG A 127 -11.08 6.80 4.23
CA ARG A 127 -11.12 5.77 5.28
C ARG A 127 -12.24 6.07 6.27
N GLY A 128 -12.30 7.30 6.79
CA GLY A 128 -13.33 7.76 7.73
C GLY A 128 -14.76 7.55 7.24
N GLU A 129 -15.00 7.67 5.94
CA GLU A 129 -16.32 7.46 5.32
C GLU A 129 -16.84 6.01 5.39
N LYS A 130 -15.95 5.01 5.60
CA LYS A 130 -16.29 3.57 5.60
C LYS A 130 -16.18 2.87 6.96
N ILE A 131 -16.02 3.60 8.08
CA ILE A 131 -15.67 2.99 9.39
C ILE A 131 -16.86 2.33 10.12
N GLY A 132 -18.08 2.31 9.57
CA GLY A 132 -19.17 1.59 10.24
C GLY A 132 -20.44 1.40 9.43
N LYS A 133 -21.41 0.71 10.05
CA LYS A 133 -22.74 0.45 9.46
C LYS A 133 -23.51 1.74 9.14
N LEU A 134 -23.12 2.87 9.75
CA LEU A 134 -23.72 4.19 9.57
C LEU A 134 -22.82 5.10 8.73
N THR A 135 -23.42 5.70 7.70
CA THR A 135 -22.85 6.79 6.89
C THR A 135 -23.55 8.10 7.22
N LYS A 136 -22.99 9.25 6.83
CA LYS A 136 -23.64 10.57 7.02
C LYS A 136 -25.09 10.56 6.52
N GLY A 137 -25.36 9.98 5.36
CA GLY A 137 -26.71 9.86 4.80
C GLY A 137 -27.65 9.02 5.68
N LYS A 138 -27.21 7.86 6.17
CA LYS A 138 -27.99 7.03 7.11
C LYS A 138 -28.26 7.77 8.42
N VAL A 139 -27.28 8.51 8.93
CA VAL A 139 -27.42 9.30 10.16
C VAL A 139 -28.43 10.43 9.98
N LYS A 140 -28.47 11.11 8.82
CA LYS A 140 -29.53 12.09 8.53
C LYS A 140 -30.92 11.46 8.59
N ILE A 141 -31.09 10.26 8.02
CA ILE A 141 -32.38 9.53 8.07
C ILE A 141 -32.73 9.15 9.51
N ILE A 142 -31.77 8.65 10.30
CA ILE A 142 -31.96 8.35 11.73
C ILE A 142 -32.40 9.60 12.48
N LYS A 143 -31.69 10.72 12.31
CA LYS A 143 -32.01 11.99 12.96
C LYS A 143 -33.41 12.51 12.58
N ARG A 144 -33.83 12.36 11.32
CA ARG A 144 -35.22 12.67 10.89
C ARG A 144 -36.25 11.77 11.59
N GLN A 145 -35.99 10.46 11.69
CA GLN A 145 -36.88 9.52 12.37
C GLN A 145 -36.98 9.80 13.87
N LEU A 146 -35.90 10.27 14.50
CA LEU A 146 -35.87 10.65 15.91
C LEU A 146 -36.67 11.91 16.24
N GLN A 147 -37.03 12.75 15.26
CA GLN A 147 -37.93 13.89 15.46
C GLN A 147 -39.35 13.44 15.81
N ASN A 148 -39.76 12.26 15.34
CA ASN A 148 -41.05 11.69 15.71
C ASN A 148 -40.95 10.96 17.06
N LYS A 149 -41.58 11.53 18.09
CA LYS A 149 -41.58 11.00 19.47
C LYS A 149 -42.19 9.59 19.59
N ASN A 150 -42.97 9.15 18.61
CA ASN A 150 -43.57 7.81 18.60
C ASN A 150 -42.61 6.70 18.14
N ASN A 151 -41.47 7.06 17.54
CA ASN A 151 -40.50 6.07 17.09
C ASN A 151 -39.67 5.54 18.26
N ARG A 152 -39.77 4.22 18.50
CA ARG A 152 -38.94 3.52 19.48
C ARG A 152 -37.50 3.41 18.99
N LEU A 153 -36.52 3.70 19.86
CA LEU A 153 -35.09 3.62 19.52
C LEU A 153 -34.68 2.23 19.01
N SER A 154 -35.25 1.18 19.60
CA SER A 154 -35.02 -0.22 19.23
C SER A 154 -35.46 -0.56 17.81
N MET A 155 -36.55 0.04 17.33
CA MET A 155 -37.04 -0.14 15.97
C MET A 155 -36.07 0.49 14.96
N ILE A 156 -35.60 1.71 15.23
CA ILE A 156 -34.60 2.41 14.41
C ILE A 156 -33.29 1.61 14.41
N ALA A 157 -32.84 1.16 15.58
CA ALA A 157 -31.61 0.39 15.75
C ALA A 157 -31.64 -0.89 14.90
N LYS A 158 -32.72 -1.68 15.00
CA LYS A 158 -32.94 -2.90 14.22
C LYS A 158 -32.89 -2.63 12.71
N ARG A 159 -33.56 -1.56 12.24
CA ARG A 159 -33.59 -1.18 10.82
C ARG A 159 -32.20 -0.86 10.26
N PHE A 160 -31.35 -0.22 11.05
CA PHE A 160 -30.00 0.17 10.62
C PHE A 160 -28.91 -0.83 11.04
N GLY A 161 -29.29 -1.93 11.71
CA GLY A 161 -28.38 -2.99 12.15
C GLY A 161 -27.37 -2.54 13.20
N VAL A 162 -27.74 -1.55 14.03
CA VAL A 162 -26.91 -0.97 15.10
C VAL A 162 -27.53 -1.23 16.47
N SER A 163 -26.80 -0.95 17.56
CA SER A 163 -27.35 -1.06 18.90
C SER A 163 -28.26 0.13 19.26
N ASP A 164 -29.19 -0.10 20.18
CA ASP A 164 -30.08 0.94 20.73
C ASP A 164 -29.26 2.10 21.34
N MET A 165 -28.14 1.77 22.00
CA MET A 165 -27.21 2.74 22.55
C MET A 165 -26.57 3.61 21.46
N GLN A 166 -26.28 3.05 20.27
CA GLN A 166 -25.75 3.82 19.15
C GLN A 166 -26.78 4.84 18.63
N ILE A 167 -28.07 4.47 18.58
CA ILE A 167 -29.15 5.41 18.25
C ILE A 167 -29.33 6.46 19.35
N HIS A 168 -29.24 6.07 20.62
CA HIS A 168 -29.29 6.99 21.76
C HIS A 168 -28.18 8.05 21.68
N ARG A 169 -26.93 7.64 21.46
CA ARG A 169 -25.78 8.56 21.30
C ARG A 169 -25.92 9.52 20.12
N ILE A 170 -26.59 9.10 19.04
CA ILE A 170 -26.92 9.97 17.91
C ILE A 170 -28.02 10.97 18.29
N LYS A 171 -29.00 10.54 19.08
CA LYS A 171 -30.08 11.39 19.59
C LYS A 171 -29.57 12.47 20.53
N THR A 172 -28.64 12.13 21.44
CA THR A 172 -28.06 13.07 22.42
C THR A 172 -26.95 13.93 21.85
N GLY A 173 -26.46 13.63 20.65
CA GLY A 173 -25.36 14.36 20.00
C GLY A 173 -23.97 13.97 20.50
N GLU A 174 -23.84 12.95 21.36
CA GLU A 174 -22.54 12.38 21.77
C GLU A 174 -21.76 11.85 20.56
N ASN A 175 -22.47 11.22 19.61
CA ASN A 175 -21.92 10.76 18.34
C ASN A 175 -22.62 11.46 17.16
N TRP A 176 -21.84 11.77 16.11
CA TRP A 176 -22.35 12.43 14.90
C TRP A 176 -23.02 13.79 15.14
N SER A 177 -22.53 14.56 16.12
CA SER A 177 -22.98 15.94 16.37
C SER A 177 -22.92 16.82 15.12
N SER A 178 -21.84 16.70 14.34
CA SER A 178 -21.59 17.47 13.11
C SER A 178 -22.49 17.15 11.90
N VAL A 179 -23.42 16.19 12.02
CA VAL A 179 -24.35 15.85 10.93
C VAL A 179 -25.70 16.52 11.14
N GLU A 180 -26.00 17.55 10.36
CA GLU A 180 -27.29 18.26 10.41
C GLU A 180 -28.36 17.64 9.48
N ILE A 181 -29.64 17.82 9.83
CA ILE A 181 -30.82 17.24 9.16
C ILE A 181 -31.22 18.04 7.92
#